data_AF-A0A9X3HZA6-F1
#
_entry.id   AF-A0A9X3HZA6-F1
#
_cell.length_a   1.000
_cell.length_b   1.000
_cell.length_c   1.000
_cell.angle_alpha   90.00
_cell.angle_beta   90.00
_cell.angle_gamma   90.00
#
_symmetry.space_group_name_H-M   'P 1'
#
loop_
_entity.id
_entity.type
_entity.pdbx_description
1 polymer ?
#
loop_
_entity_poly.entity_id
_entity_poly.type
_entity_poly.pdbx_seq_one_letter_code
_entity_poly.pdbx_strand_id
1 'polypeptide(L)' 'MELILITIVLLGLAVAGIAIKIWGKKDGKFSGTCASQSPFLNKEGEACSYCGKLPDEAKDCDQPQPVK' A
#
# COMPACT_ATOMS: atom_id res chain seq x y z
N MET A 1 28.03 2.07 -16.83
CA MET A 1 27.31 3.33 -16.55
C MET A 1 25.92 3.36 -17.18
N GLU A 2 25.72 2.78 -18.36
CA GLU A 2 24.41 2.75 -19.05
C GLU A 2 23.29 2.10 -18.22
N LEU A 3 23.58 0.98 -17.55
CA LEU A 3 22.61 0.32 -16.66
C LEU A 3 22.20 1.20 -15.47
N ILE A 4 23.11 2.05 -14.97
CA ILE A 4 22.83 2.97 -13.87
C ILE A 4 21.87 4.06 -14.34
N LEU A 5 22.08 4.60 -15.55
CA LEU A 5 21.17 5.59 -16.12
C LEU A 5 19.78 5.00 -16.37
N ILE A 6 19.70 3.80 -16.94
CA ILE A 6 18.42 3.13 -17.19
C ILE A 6 17.68 2.86 -15.88
N THR A 7 18.37 2.35 -14.85
CA THR A 7 17.75 2.08 -13.55
C THR A 7 17.25 3.34 -12.87
N ILE A 8 18.00 4.45 -12.90
CA ILE A 8 17.54 5.74 -12.35
C ILE A 8 16.30 6.24 -13.09
N VAL A 9 16.28 6.17 -14.42
CA VAL A 9 15.11 6.57 -15.22
C VAL A 9 13.89 5.73 -14.86
N LEU A 10 14.05 4.41 -14.73
CA LEU A 10 12.96 3.48 -14.44
C LEU A 10 12.40 3.68 -13.02
N LEU A 11 13.28 3.90 -12.03
CA LEU A 11 12.87 4.26 -10.67
C LEU A 11 12.14 5.62 -10.66
N GLY A 12 12.68 6.61 -11.38
CA GLY A 12 12.09 7.94 -11.48
C GLY A 12 10.69 7.92 -12.05
N LEU A 13 10.46 7.16 -13.13
CA LEU A 13 9.13 6.96 -13.71
C LEU A 13 8.16 6.29 -12.73
N ALA A 14 8.61 5.29 -11.97
CA ALA A 14 7.76 4.64 -10.97
C ALA A 14 7.31 5.62 -9.87
N VAL A 15 8.24 6.41 -9.32
CA VAL A 15 7.93 7.41 -8.29
C VAL A 15 7.03 8.51 -8.85
N ALA A 16 7.31 9.00 -10.06
CA ALA A 16 6.48 10.00 -10.73
C ALA A 16 5.04 9.49 -10.96
N GLY A 17 4.88 8.25 -11.40
CA GLY A 17 3.55 7.63 -11.57
C GLY A 17 2.76 7.53 -10.27
N ILE A 18 3.44 7.17 -9.17
CA ILE A 18 2.83 7.13 -7.84
C ILE A 18 2.43 8.54 -7.38
N ALA A 19 3.28 9.55 -7.57
CA ALA A 19 3.01 10.93 -7.19
C ALA A 19 1.78 11.49 -7.93
N ILE A 20 1.69 11.28 -9.24
CA ILE A 20 0.54 11.70 -10.05
C ILE A 20 -0.74 11.02 -9.56
N LYS A 21 -0.68 9.72 -9.26
CA LYS A 21 -1.84 8.96 -8.74
C LYS A 21 -2.33 9.49 -7.40
N ILE A 22 -1.44 9.89 -6.50
CA ILE A 22 -1.80 10.50 -5.21
C ILE A 22 -2.45 11.86 -5.42
N TRP A 23 -1.93 12.68 -6.34
CA TRP A 23 -2.48 14.00 -6.65
C TRP A 23 -3.90 13.92 -7.23
N GLY A 24 -4.19 12.87 -7.99
CA GLY A 24 -5.53 12.58 -8.52
C GLY A 24 -6.53 11.99 -7.51
N LYS A 25 -6.12 11.73 -6.26
CA LYS A 25 -7.02 11.19 -5.23
C LYS A 25 -7.60 12.28 -4.36
N LYS A 26 -8.90 12.16 -4.07
CA LYS A 26 -9.58 12.93 -3.02
C LYS A 26 -8.86 12.66 -1.69
N ASP A 27 -8.45 13.72 -1.00
CA ASP A 27 -7.69 13.72 0.24
C ASP A 27 -6.21 13.30 0.15
N GLY A 28 -5.66 13.07 -1.06
CA GLY A 28 -4.23 12.77 -1.23
C GLY A 28 -3.74 11.52 -0.49
N LYS A 29 -4.66 10.68 -0.02
CA LYS A 29 -4.32 9.47 0.75
C LYS A 29 -3.98 8.31 -0.18
N PHE A 30 -2.93 7.59 0.16
CA PHE A 30 -2.60 6.34 -0.54
C PHE A 30 -3.77 5.35 -0.40
N SER A 31 -4.18 4.68 -1.49
CA SER A 31 -5.05 3.49 -1.32
C SER A 31 -4.20 2.47 -0.62
N GLY A 32 -4.52 2.17 0.64
CA GLY A 32 -3.79 1.23 1.47
C GLY A 32 -3.28 0.02 0.69
N THR A 33 -2.00 -0.31 0.87
CA THR A 33 -1.40 -1.52 0.32
C THR A 33 -1.64 -2.68 1.29
N CYS A 34 -1.26 -3.90 0.94
CA CYS A 34 -1.39 -5.03 1.88
C CYS A 34 -0.74 -4.75 3.26
N ALA A 35 0.29 -3.90 3.33
CA ALA A 35 0.94 -3.49 4.58
C ALA A 35 0.05 -2.61 5.49
N SER A 36 -0.87 -1.84 4.92
CA SER A 36 -1.76 -0.95 5.70
C SER A 36 -2.84 -1.71 6.47
N GLN A 37 -2.91 -3.03 6.36
CA GLN A 37 -3.78 -3.86 7.19
C GLN A 37 -3.09 -4.34 8.47
N SER A 38 -1.77 -4.16 8.59
CA SER A 38 -1.07 -4.62 9.79
C SER A 38 -1.52 -3.81 11.01
N PRO A 39 -1.84 -4.47 12.13
CA PRO A 39 -2.22 -3.77 13.37
C PRO A 39 -1.09 -2.88 13.92
N PHE A 40 0.16 -3.12 13.51
CA PHE A 40 1.30 -2.25 13.82
C PHE A 40 1.29 -0.91 13.05
N LEU A 41 0.83 -0.90 11.81
CA LEU A 41 0.84 0.29 10.94
C LEU A 41 -0.51 1.01 10.91
N ASN A 42 -1.62 0.28 11.05
CA ASN A 42 -2.98 0.83 11.04
C ASN A 42 -3.45 1.19 12.45
N LYS A 43 -2.92 2.31 12.97
CA LYS A 43 -3.23 2.81 14.31
C LYS A 43 -4.58 3.54 14.39
N GLU A 44 -5.13 3.93 13.24
CA GLU A 44 -6.37 4.70 13.14
C GLU A 44 -7.62 3.82 13.10
N GLY A 45 -7.44 2.48 13.05
CA GLY A 45 -8.58 1.55 13.06
C GLY A 45 -9.30 1.43 11.71
N GLU A 46 -8.69 1.89 10.62
CA GLU A 46 -9.36 1.92 9.31
C GLU A 46 -9.66 0.50 8.81
N ALA A 47 -10.88 0.25 8.34
CA ALA A 47 -11.25 -1.03 7.75
C ALA A 47 -10.45 -1.29 6.47
N CYS A 48 -9.99 -2.54 6.29
CA CYS A 48 -9.27 -2.94 5.09
C CYS A 48 -10.10 -2.66 3.83
N SER A 49 -9.55 -1.89 2.89
CA SER A 49 -10.25 -1.58 1.63
C SER A 49 -10.42 -2.78 0.68
N TYR A 50 -9.74 -3.91 0.94
CA TYR A 50 -9.83 -5.14 0.14
C TYR A 50 -10.84 -6.14 0.71
N CYS A 51 -10.89 -6.33 2.03
CA CYS A 51 -11.72 -7.35 2.69
C CYS A 51 -12.65 -6.82 3.80
N GLY A 52 -12.60 -5.53 4.11
CA GLY A 52 -13.49 -4.87 5.08
C GLY A 52 -13.17 -5.13 6.56
N LYS A 53 -12.20 -6.00 6.87
CA LYS A 53 -11.81 -6.33 8.26
C LYS A 53 -11.19 -5.13 8.97
N LEU A 54 -11.50 -4.97 10.26
CA LEU A 54 -10.80 -4.03 11.14
C LEU A 54 -9.41 -4.57 11.51
N PRO A 55 -8.45 -3.71 11.88
CA PRO A 55 -7.11 -4.14 12.26
C PRO A 55 -7.09 -5.09 13.47
N ASP A 56 -8.03 -4.98 14.40
CA ASP A 56 -8.18 -5.93 15.52
C ASP A 56 -8.62 -7.34 15.07
N GLU A 57 -9.18 -7.44 13.87
CA GLU A 57 -9.58 -8.70 13.23
C GLU A 57 -8.49 -9.26 12.31
N ALA A 58 -7.45 -8.48 12.03
CA ALA A 58 -6.23 -8.93 11.35
C ALA A 58 -5.32 -9.67 12.34
N LYS A 59 -5.80 -10.82 12.83
CA LYS A 59 -5.17 -11.58 13.91
C LYS A 59 -3.89 -12.32 13.51
N ASP A 60 -3.64 -12.50 12.21
CA ASP A 60 -2.48 -13.22 11.71
C ASP A 60 -2.01 -12.66 10.36
N CYS A 61 -0.84 -12.01 10.33
CA CYS A 61 -0.13 -11.70 9.08
C CYS A 61 0.80 -12.85 8.63
N ASP A 62 0.94 -13.90 9.44
CA ASP A 62 1.81 -15.06 9.23
C ASP A 62 1.08 -16.30 8.67
N GLN A 63 -0.22 -16.20 8.35
CA GLN A 63 -1.02 -17.35 7.90
C GLN A 63 -1.89 -16.99 6.69
N PRO A 64 -1.83 -17.76 5.57
CA PRO A 64 -2.79 -17.62 4.48
C PRO A 64 -4.12 -18.24 4.90
N GLN A 65 -4.99 -17.47 5.53
CA GLN A 65 -6.31 -17.95 5.93
C GLN A 65 -7.30 -17.82 4.75
N PRO A 66 -7.98 -18.89 4.33
CA PRO A 66 -9.01 -18.81 3.30
C PRO A 66 -10.18 -18.00 3.86
N VAL A 67 -10.52 -16.91 3.18
CA VAL A 67 -11.71 -16.11 3.49
C VAL A 67 -12.93 -16.96 3.09
N LYS A 68 -13.68 -17.41 4.09
CA LYS A 68 -15.03 -17.97 3.89
C LYS A 68 -16.01 -16.88 3.50
#